data_AF-A0A2E7LQY3-F1
#
_entry.id   AF-A0A2E7LQY3-F1
#
_cell.length_a   1.000
_cell.length_b   1.000
_cell.length_c   1.000
_cell.angle_alpha   90.00
_cell.angle_beta   90.00
_cell.angle_gamma   90.00
#
_symmetry.space_group_name_H-M   'P 1'
#
loop_
_entity.id
_entity.type
_entity.pdbx_description
1 polymer ?
#
loop_
_entity_poly.entity_id
_entity_poly.type
_entity_poly.pdbx_seq_one_letter_code
_entity_poly.pdbx_strand_id
1 'polypeptide(L)' 'MKNETMLSIFNKWYKEHRHGHFTYYKDGDLRNDDHKNIGFVEIREAFKKNFIFDWKFGLTSEEISYVTDNWEYFRDY' A
#
# COMPACT_ATOMS: atom_id res chain seq x y z
N MET A 1 -21.04 -0.54 -7.05
CA MET A 1 -21.01 0.29 -5.83
C MET A 1 -19.58 0.69 -5.57
N LYS A 2 -19.25 1.98 -5.44
CA LYS A 2 -17.93 2.38 -4.94
C LYS A 2 -17.84 1.97 -3.47
N ASN A 3 -16.84 1.17 -3.12
CA ASN A 3 -16.70 0.64 -1.77
C ASN A 3 -16.11 1.74 -0.86
N GLU A 4 -16.95 2.32 0.00
CA GLU A 4 -16.61 3.50 0.82
C GLU A 4 -15.40 3.24 1.72
N THR A 5 -15.28 2.03 2.26
CA THR A 5 -14.13 1.61 3.08
C THR A 5 -12.82 1.64 2.28
N MET A 6 -12.83 1.13 1.05
CA MET A 6 -11.66 1.14 0.17
C MET A 6 -11.23 2.58 -0.17
N LEU A 7 -12.18 3.47 -0.49
CA LEU A 7 -11.88 4.89 -0.74
C LEU A 7 -11.31 5.58 0.50
N SER A 8 -11.85 5.28 1.69
CA SER A 8 -11.33 5.79 2.95
C SER A 8 -9.87 5.37 3.17
N ILE A 9 -9.54 4.10 2.92
CA ILE A 9 -8.19 3.55 3.06
C ILE A 9 -7.22 4.20 2.06
N PHE A 10 -7.60 4.33 0.79
CA PHE A 10 -6.78 5.07 -0.18
C PHE A 10 -6.52 6.50 0.28
N ASN A 11 -7.55 7.21 0.75
CA ASN A 11 -7.40 8.57 1.26
C ASN A 11 -6.47 8.65 2.46
N LYS A 12 -6.46 7.65 3.35
CA LYS A 12 -5.50 7.55 4.45
C LYS A 12 -4.07 7.42 3.91
N TRP A 13 -3.80 6.48 3.02
CA TRP A 13 -2.46 6.32 2.45
C TRP A 13 -1.97 7.58 1.72
N TYR A 14 -2.85 8.25 0.96
CA TYR A 14 -2.50 9.51 0.29
C TYR A 14 -2.23 10.68 1.26
N LYS A 15 -2.77 10.64 2.49
CA LYS A 15 -2.45 11.61 3.55
C LYS A 15 -1.13 11.30 4.25
N GLU A 16 -0.88 10.03 4.55
CA GLU A 16 0.32 9.59 5.28
C GLU A 16 1.58 9.60 4.41
N HIS A 17 1.44 9.32 3.11
CA HIS A 17 2.58 9.34 2.19
C HIS A 17 2.63 10.65 1.41
N ARG A 18 3.60 11.50 1.77
CA ARG A 18 3.98 12.67 0.98
C ARG A 18 4.14 12.24 -0.48
N HIS A 19 3.31 12.77 -1.36
CA HIS A 19 3.24 12.49 -2.80
C HIS A 19 2.50 11.22 -3.24
N GLY A 20 1.84 10.48 -2.37
CA GLY A 20 0.96 9.37 -2.78
C GLY A 20 1.70 8.14 -3.32
N HIS A 21 2.90 7.87 -2.78
CA HIS A 21 3.73 6.72 -3.13
C HIS A 21 3.96 5.83 -1.92
N PHE A 22 3.95 4.51 -2.12
CA PHE A 22 4.53 3.58 -1.16
C PHE A 22 6.03 3.41 -1.38
N THR A 23 6.71 3.10 -0.29
CA THR A 23 8.07 2.56 -0.30
C THR A 23 7.99 1.07 -0.60
N TYR A 24 8.65 0.61 -1.66
CA TYR A 24 8.84 -0.81 -1.94
C TYR A 24 10.30 -1.21 -1.83
N TYR A 25 10.53 -2.50 -1.56
CA TYR A 25 11.85 -3.07 -1.31
C TYR A 25 12.25 -3.91 -2.52
N LYS A 26 13.35 -3.53 -3.20
CA LYS A 26 13.76 -4.12 -4.49
C LYS A 26 14.18 -5.58 -4.36
N ASP A 27 14.75 -5.96 -3.23
CA ASP A 27 15.15 -7.33 -2.90
C ASP A 27 14.02 -8.17 -2.28
N GLY A 28 12.87 -7.55 -1.98
CA GLY A 28 11.75 -8.20 -1.31
C GLY A 28 11.90 -8.36 0.21
N ASP A 29 12.94 -7.79 0.82
CA ASP A 29 13.14 -7.82 2.27
C ASP A 29 12.80 -6.47 2.91
N LEU A 30 11.67 -6.43 3.62
CA LEU A 30 11.22 -5.26 4.40
C LEU A 30 12.22 -4.83 5.49
N ARG A 31 13.15 -5.70 5.89
CA ARG A 31 14.16 -5.42 6.91
C ARG A 31 15.41 -4.76 6.35
N ASN A 32 15.60 -4.80 5.03
CA ASN A 32 16.74 -4.16 4.38
C ASN A 32 16.40 -2.70 4.04
N ASP A 33 16.70 -1.81 4.99
CA ASP A 33 16.46 -0.38 4.92
C ASP A 33 17.58 0.42 4.23
N ASP A 34 18.51 -0.26 3.52
CA ASP A 34 19.48 0.43 2.68
C ASP A 34 18.75 1.32 1.66
N HIS A 35 19.06 2.62 1.67
CA HIS A 35 18.56 3.60 0.71
C HIS A 35 18.65 3.15 -0.76
N LYS A 36 19.62 2.29 -1.11
CA LYS A 36 19.75 1.72 -2.46
C LYS A 36 18.69 0.65 -2.75
N ASN A 37 18.23 -0.06 -1.73
CA ASN A 37 17.21 -1.08 -1.81
C ASN A 37 15.78 -0.49 -1.84
N ILE A 38 15.63 0.74 -1.36
CA ILE A 38 14.35 1.45 -1.36
C ILE A 38 14.00 1.96 -2.76
N GLY A 39 12.75 1.73 -3.17
CA GLY A 39 12.12 2.35 -4.33
C GLY A 39 10.76 2.95 -3.98
N PHE A 40 10.22 3.76 -4.90
CA PHE A 40 8.91 4.38 -4.74
C PHE A 40 7.98 3.91 -5.86
N VAL A 41 6.74 3.62 -5.50
CA VAL A 41 5.68 3.24 -6.44
C VAL A 41 4.41 3.97 -6.06
N GLU A 42 3.68 4.48 -7.05
CA GLU A 42 2.37 5.10 -6.78
C GLU A 42 1.45 4.11 -6.08
N ILE A 43 0.67 4.59 -5.10
CA ILE A 43 -0.19 3.75 -4.26
C ILE A 43 -1.10 2.82 -5.08
N ARG A 44 -1.68 3.31 -6.19
CA ARG A 44 -2.55 2.50 -7.08
C ARG A 44 -1.77 1.46 -7.89
N GLU A 45 -0.56 1.79 -8.29
CA GLU A 45 0.29 0.89 -9.08
C GLU A 45 0.95 -0.18 -8.21
N ALA A 46 1.10 0.08 -6.90
CA ALA A 46 1.68 -0.85 -5.94
C ALA A 46 0.86 -2.13 -5.77
N PHE A 47 -0.47 -2.08 -5.86
CA PHE A 47 -1.30 -3.28 -5.76
C PHE A 47 -1.32 -4.10 -7.06
N LYS A 48 -1.03 -3.47 -8.21
CA LYS A 48 -0.98 -4.13 -9.52
C LYS A 48 0.34 -4.84 -9.75
N LYS A 49 1.43 -4.21 -9.33
CA LYS A 49 2.78 -4.76 -9.42
C LYS A 49 3.02 -5.49 -8.11
N ASN A 50 3.19 -6.81 -8.15
CA ASN A 50 3.29 -7.69 -6.98
C ASN A 50 4.57 -7.42 -6.14
N PHE A 51 4.74 -6.19 -5.67
CA PHE A 51 5.87 -5.68 -4.91
C PHE A 51 5.66 -5.97 -3.43
N ILE A 52 6.76 -5.98 -2.69
CA ILE A 52 6.74 -5.98 -1.23
C ILE A 52 6.87 -4.52 -0.77
N PHE A 53 5.81 -4.01 -0.15
CA PHE A 53 5.68 -2.63 0.34
C PHE A 53 4.91 -2.60 1.67
N ASP A 54 5.19 -1.59 2.49
CA ASP A 54 4.54 -1.42 3.80
C ASP A 54 3.17 -0.72 3.68
N TRP A 55 2.17 -1.44 3.17
CA TRP A 55 0.80 -0.95 3.03
C TRP A 55 0.02 -0.88 4.36
N LYS A 56 0.55 -1.48 5.44
CA LYS A 56 -0.13 -1.52 6.73
C LYS A 56 0.04 -0.22 7.52
N PHE A 57 1.02 0.59 7.15
CA PHE A 57 1.31 1.86 7.82
C PHE A 57 0.08 2.78 7.83
N GLY A 58 -0.27 3.29 9.01
CA GLY A 58 -1.41 4.19 9.20
C GLY A 58 -2.80 3.55 9.23
N LEU A 59 -2.89 2.21 9.12
CA LEU A 59 -4.16 1.47 9.18
C LEU A 59 -4.44 0.87 10.56
N THR A 60 -5.72 0.76 10.91
CA THR A 60 -6.15 -0.02 12.09
C THR A 60 -6.15 -1.53 11.78
N SER A 61 -6.22 -2.36 12.82
CA SER A 61 -6.31 -3.83 12.65
C SER A 61 -7.51 -4.26 11.80
N GLU A 62 -8.65 -3.58 11.94
CA GLU A 62 -9.85 -3.84 11.14
C GLU A 62 -9.65 -3.50 9.66
N GLU A 63 -8.98 -2.36 9.38
CA GLU A 63 -8.65 -1.95 8.02
C GLU A 63 -7.62 -2.89 7.39
N ILE A 64 -6.64 -3.37 8.17
CA ILE A 64 -5.66 -4.35 7.71
C ILE A 64 -6.35 -5.66 7.31
N SER A 65 -7.27 -6.16 8.15
CA SER A 65 -8.06 -7.34 7.81
C SER A 65 -8.90 -7.10 6.56
N TYR A 66 -9.55 -5.95 6.47
CA TYR A 66 -10.35 -5.59 5.31
C TYR A 66 -9.54 -5.57 4.00
N VAL A 67 -8.34 -4.96 3.99
CA VAL A 67 -7.44 -4.97 2.82
C VAL A 67 -7.00 -6.38 2.48
N THR A 68 -6.67 -7.20 3.49
CA THR A 68 -6.24 -8.60 3.29
C THR A 68 -7.35 -9.43 2.64
N ASP A 69 -8.57 -9.33 3.16
CA ASP A 69 -9.74 -10.09 2.69
C ASP A 69 -10.23 -9.62 1.31
N ASN A 70 -9.92 -8.38 0.93
CA ASN A 70 -10.40 -7.75 -0.30
C ASN A 70 -9.26 -7.28 -1.21
N TRP A 71 -8.10 -7.95 -1.16
CA TRP A 71 -6.88 -7.52 -1.88
C TRP A 71 -7.11 -7.25 -3.37
N GLU A 72 -7.96 -8.07 -4.01
CA GLU A 72 -8.29 -7.93 -5.43
C GLU A 72 -8.98 -6.60 -5.75
N TYR A 73 -9.81 -6.06 -4.84
CA TYR A 73 -10.47 -4.77 -5.05
C TYR A 73 -9.47 -3.62 -5.08
N PHE A 74 -8.39 -3.72 -4.31
CA PHE A 74 -7.32 -2.71 -4.30
C PHE A 74 -6.44 -2.82 -5.55
N ARG A 75 -6.22 -4.05 -6.04
CA ARG A 75 -5.49 -4.31 -7.29
C ARG A 75 -6.23 -3.79 -8.52
N ASP A 76 -7.55 -3.93 -8.55
CA ASP A 76 -8.37 -3.65 -9.73
C ASP A 76 -8.92 -2.20 -9.79
N TYR A 77 -8.56 -1.34 -8.82
CA TYR A 77 -8.95 0.08 -8.73
C TYR A 77 -8.03 1.04 -9.52
#